data_AF-A0A3P7KJD1-F1
#
_entry.id   AF-A0A3P7KJD1-F1
#
_cell.length_a   1.000
_cell.length_b   1.000
_cell.length_c   1.000
_cell.angle_alpha   90.00
_cell.angle_beta   90.00
_cell.angle_gamma   90.00
#
_symmetry.space_group_name_H-M   'P 1'
#
loop_
_entity.id
_entity.type
_entity.pdbx_description
1 polymer ?
#
loop_
_entity_poly.entity_id
_entity_poly.type
_entity_poly.pdbx_seq_one_letter_code
_entity_poly.pdbx_strand_id
1 'polypeptide(L)'
;MASKTKVIINAVGPYRLYGEPVVKAAVENGANHVDISGEPAYLEKMQMIYGEKAKEKGVYIVGACGWDSIPCDLGVNFLKEKFEGDLNHVETFVQMVSGPASVAH
;
A
#
# COMPACT_ATOMS: atom_id res chain seq x y z
N MET A 1 -18.10 10.82 -5.00
CA MET A 1 -16.69 11.09 -5.36
C MET A 1 -16.05 9.90 -6.05
N ALA A 2 -16.12 8.68 -5.47
CA ALA A 2 -15.58 7.46 -6.08
C ALA A 2 -16.04 7.20 -7.53
N SER A 3 -17.34 7.35 -7.85
CA SER A 3 -17.89 7.16 -9.21
C SER A 3 -17.38 8.14 -10.28
N LYS A 4 -16.69 9.21 -9.89
CA LYS A 4 -16.17 10.23 -10.79
C LYS A 4 -14.64 10.24 -10.88
N THR A 5 -13.97 9.25 -10.29
CA THR A 5 -12.51 9.13 -10.33
C THR A 5 -12.08 7.74 -10.80
N LYS A 6 -10.84 7.66 -11.29
CA LYS A 6 -10.19 6.40 -11.64
C LYS A 6 -9.39 5.82 -10.46
N VAL A 7 -8.90 6.68 -9.57
CA VAL A 7 -8.04 6.31 -8.44
C VAL A 7 -8.39 7.20 -7.24
N ILE A 8 -8.40 6.61 -6.06
CA ILE A 8 -8.50 7.29 -4.76
C ILE A 8 -7.17 7.12 -4.04
N ILE A 9 -6.58 8.23 -3.59
CA ILE A 9 -5.39 8.26 -2.75
C ILE A 9 -5.85 8.62 -1.34
N ASN A 10 -5.84 7.64 -0.44
CA ASN A 10 -6.31 7.80 0.93
C ASN A 10 -5.11 7.96 1.89
N ALA A 11 -4.74 9.21 2.14
CA ALA A 11 -3.58 9.56 2.96
C ALA A 11 -3.92 9.87 4.44
N VAL A 12 -5.14 9.56 4.89
CA VAL A 12 -5.61 9.94 6.23
C VAL A 12 -6.21 8.75 6.98
N GLY A 13 -5.57 8.38 8.08
CA GLY A 13 -6.08 7.42 9.04
C GLY A 13 -6.86 8.07 10.20
N PRO A 14 -7.17 7.31 11.27
CA PRO A 14 -6.85 5.89 11.48
C PRO A 14 -7.68 4.96 10.58
N TYR A 15 -7.00 4.08 9.84
CA TYR A 15 -7.64 3.29 8.77
C TYR A 15 -8.58 2.22 9.33
N ARG A 16 -8.25 1.68 10.51
CA ARG A 16 -9.10 0.72 11.22
C ARG A 16 -10.50 1.26 11.51
N LEU A 17 -10.66 2.58 11.64
CA LEU A 17 -11.95 3.23 11.92
C LEU A 17 -12.63 3.75 10.65
N TYR A 18 -11.85 4.31 9.72
CA TYR A 18 -12.40 5.12 8.62
C TYR A 18 -12.00 4.65 7.21
N GLY A 19 -11.08 3.67 7.09
CA GLY A 19 -10.56 3.21 5.79
C GLY A 19 -11.56 2.36 5.01
N GLU A 20 -12.30 1.49 5.68
CA GLU A 20 -13.21 0.54 5.03
C GLU A 20 -14.29 1.21 4.16
N PRO A 21 -14.99 2.27 4.62
CA PRO A 21 -15.93 2.99 3.76
C PRO A 21 -15.33 3.51 2.44
N VAL A 22 -14.05 3.88 2.44
CA VAL A 22 -13.34 4.37 1.24
C VAL A 22 -13.05 3.22 0.28
N VAL A 23 -12.53 2.10 0.78
CA VAL A 23 -12.31 0.87 -0.01
C VAL A 23 -13.61 0.36 -0.61
N LYS A 24 -14.66 0.28 0.21
CA LYS A 24 -16.00 -0.13 -0.24
C LYS A 24 -16.49 0.75 -1.39
N ALA A 25 -16.42 2.07 -1.22
CA ALA A 25 -16.84 3.01 -2.25
C ALA A 25 -16.01 2.88 -3.52
N ALA A 26 -14.70 2.63 -3.42
CA ALA A 26 -13.82 2.41 -4.57
C ALA A 26 -14.25 1.17 -5.37
N VAL A 27 -14.41 0.03 -4.70
CA VAL A 27 -14.82 -1.25 -5.31
C VAL A 27 -16.20 -1.17 -5.95
N GLU A 28 -17.19 -0.62 -5.23
CA GLU A 28 -18.57 -0.54 -5.73
C GLU A 28 -18.69 0.32 -6.99
N ASN A 29 -17.87 1.37 -7.10
CA ASN A 29 -17.94 2.35 -8.17
C ASN A 29 -16.87 2.15 -9.27
N GLY A 30 -16.05 1.10 -9.20
CA GLY A 30 -15.05 0.81 -10.23
C GLY A 30 -13.85 1.76 -10.21
N ALA A 31 -13.49 2.30 -9.04
CA ALA A 31 -12.28 3.09 -8.86
C ALA A 31 -11.19 2.28 -8.15
N ASN A 32 -9.93 2.53 -8.52
CA ASN A 32 -8.79 1.99 -7.79
C ASN A 32 -8.59 2.73 -6.46
N HIS A 33 -7.91 2.09 -5.53
CA HIS A 33 -7.61 2.64 -4.20
C HIS A 33 -6.16 2.38 -3.82
N VAL A 34 -5.49 3.42 -3.32
CA VAL A 34 -4.20 3.33 -2.65
C VAL A 34 -4.25 4.04 -1.30
N ASP A 35 -3.55 3.52 -0.30
CA ASP A 35 -3.40 4.18 1.00
C ASP A 35 -1.99 4.03 1.58
N ILE A 36 -1.70 4.80 2.64
CA ILE A 36 -0.45 4.71 3.41
C ILE A 36 -0.66 3.98 4.74
N SER A 37 -1.64 3.07 4.81
CA SER A 37 -1.96 2.35 6.05
C SER A 37 -0.82 1.48 6.53
N GLY A 38 -0.67 1.40 7.85
CA GLY A 38 0.35 0.57 8.51
C GLY A 38 -0.25 -0.49 9.44
N GLU A 39 -1.57 -0.54 9.58
CA GLU A 39 -2.29 -1.40 10.51
C GLU A 39 -2.53 -2.80 9.90
N PRO A 40 -1.84 -3.87 10.35
CA PRO A 40 -1.91 -5.19 9.67
C PRO A 40 -3.32 -5.79 9.67
N ALA A 41 -4.04 -5.67 10.79
CA ALA A 41 -5.40 -6.17 10.91
C ALA A 41 -6.40 -5.45 9.98
N TYR A 42 -6.14 -4.19 9.61
CA TYR A 42 -6.95 -3.48 8.63
C TYR A 42 -6.65 -3.98 7.22
N LEU A 43 -5.36 -4.08 6.85
CA LEU A 43 -4.91 -4.59 5.55
C LEU A 43 -5.48 -5.98 5.27
N GLU A 44 -5.31 -6.91 6.22
CA GLU A 44 -5.82 -8.28 6.12
C GLU A 44 -7.35 -8.30 5.99
N LYS A 45 -8.05 -7.50 6.80
CA LYS A 45 -9.51 -7.39 6.73
C LYS A 45 -9.97 -6.88 5.36
N MET A 46 -9.32 -5.87 4.78
CA MET A 46 -9.70 -5.33 3.47
C MET A 46 -9.48 -6.35 2.37
N GLN A 47 -8.36 -7.08 2.41
CA GLN A 47 -8.10 -8.18 1.48
C GLN A 47 -9.17 -9.27 1.57
N MET A 48 -9.51 -9.73 2.78
CA MET A 48 -10.51 -10.78 2.99
C MET A 48 -11.92 -10.37 2.53
N ILE A 49 -12.35 -9.14 2.80
CA ILE A 49 -13.72 -8.69 2.52
C ILE A 49 -13.90 -8.25 1.07
N TYR A 50 -12.88 -7.61 0.49
CA TYR A 50 -13.01 -6.92 -0.80
C TYR A 50 -12.15 -7.53 -1.93
N GLY A 51 -11.24 -8.46 -1.66
CA GLY A 51 -10.32 -9.03 -2.65
C GLY A 51 -11.03 -9.61 -3.88
N GLU A 52 -11.98 -10.53 -3.68
CA GLU A 52 -12.73 -11.14 -4.79
C GLU A 52 -13.58 -10.12 -5.55
N LYS A 53 -14.26 -9.21 -4.83
CA LYS A 53 -15.08 -8.17 -5.47
C LYS A 53 -14.24 -7.20 -6.28
N ALA A 54 -13.05 -6.83 -5.79
CA ALA A 54 -12.12 -5.96 -6.51
C ALA A 54 -11.64 -6.64 -7.80
N LYS A 55 -11.33 -7.94 -7.73
CA LYS A 55 -10.96 -8.76 -8.89
C LYS A 55 -12.09 -8.87 -9.91
N GLU A 56 -13.32 -9.16 -9.49
CA GLU A 56 -14.51 -9.19 -10.36
C GLU A 56 -14.76 -7.84 -11.05
N LYS A 57 -14.53 -6.74 -10.33
CA LYS A 57 -14.67 -5.37 -10.84
C LYS A 57 -13.48 -4.89 -11.69
N GLY A 58 -12.37 -5.62 -11.68
CA GLY A 58 -11.14 -5.22 -12.38
C GLY A 58 -10.48 -3.97 -11.78
N VAL A 59 -10.60 -3.76 -10.47
CA VAL A 59 -9.97 -2.64 -9.75
C VAL A 59 -8.90 -3.11 -8.78
N TYR A 60 -7.90 -2.27 -8.56
CA TYR A 60 -6.81 -2.52 -7.63
C TYR A 60 -7.07 -1.80 -6.29
N ILE A 61 -6.93 -2.54 -5.20
CA ILE A 61 -6.94 -2.03 -3.83
C ILE A 61 -5.58 -2.34 -3.22
N VAL A 62 -4.73 -1.33 -3.06
CA VAL A 62 -3.36 -1.49 -2.59
C VAL A 62 -3.18 -0.69 -1.31
N GLY A 63 -2.87 -1.37 -0.21
CA GLY A 63 -2.52 -0.70 1.04
C GLY A 63 -1.01 -0.57 1.20
N ALA A 64 -0.57 0.06 2.30
CA ALA A 64 0.85 0.17 2.65
C ALA A 64 1.71 0.82 1.55
N CYS A 65 1.19 1.80 0.82
CA CYS A 65 1.96 2.59 -0.16
C CYS A 65 2.71 3.76 0.51
N GLY A 66 3.18 3.57 1.74
CA GLY A 66 3.91 4.57 2.52
C GLY A 66 5.43 4.44 2.38
N TRP A 67 6.15 5.41 2.94
CA TRP A 67 7.62 5.41 2.97
C TRP A 67 8.20 4.25 3.79
N ASP A 68 7.53 3.81 4.85
CA ASP A 68 7.99 2.66 5.66
C ASP A 68 7.87 1.32 4.92
N SER A 69 7.20 1.28 3.76
CA SER A 69 6.86 0.04 3.05
C SER A 69 7.45 -0.01 1.64
N ILE A 70 7.26 1.03 0.83
CA ILE A 70 7.68 1.04 -0.59
C ILE A 70 9.19 0.76 -0.77
N PRO A 71 10.12 1.43 -0.07
CA PRO A 71 11.56 1.16 -0.24
C PRO A 71 11.92 -0.28 0.14
N CYS A 72 11.27 -0.83 1.17
CA CYS A 72 11.48 -2.21 1.59
C CYS A 72 10.97 -3.20 0.54
N ASP A 73 9.75 -3.01 0.03
CA ASP A 73 9.15 -3.86 -1.01
C ASP A 73 9.97 -3.84 -2.31
N LEU A 74 10.38 -2.64 -2.74
CA LEU A 74 11.24 -2.47 -3.93
C LEU A 74 12.62 -3.10 -3.72
N GLY A 75 13.21 -2.96 -2.52
CA GLY A 75 14.48 -3.59 -2.17
C GLY A 75 14.40 -5.11 -2.22
N VAL A 76 13.34 -5.70 -1.67
CA VAL A 76 13.09 -7.15 -1.74
C VAL A 76 12.88 -7.58 -3.19
N ASN A 77 12.11 -6.84 -4.00
CA ASN A 77 11.91 -7.18 -5.40
C ASN A 77 13.22 -7.12 -6.19
N PHE A 78 14.02 -6.08 -5.98
CA PHE A 78 15.35 -5.96 -6.59
C PHE A 78 16.26 -7.14 -6.22
N LEU A 79 16.31 -7.52 -4.95
CA LEU A 79 17.12 -8.66 -4.51
C LEU A 79 16.65 -9.98 -5.13
N LYS A 80 15.33 -10.20 -5.24
CA LYS A 80 14.79 -11.38 -5.94
C LYS A 80 15.22 -11.45 -7.40
N GLU A 81 15.31 -10.32 -8.09
CA GLU A 81 15.71 -10.27 -9.50
C GLU A 81 17.22 -10.39 -9.73
N LYS A 82 18.04 -9.97 -8.75
CA LYS A 82 19.49 -9.82 -8.93
C LYS A 82 20.34 -10.81 -8.14
N PHE A 83 19.78 -11.45 -7.12
CA PHE A 83 20.52 -12.43 -6.34
C PHE A 83 20.55 -13.78 -7.08
N GLU A 84 21.74 -14.23 -7.44
CA GLU A 84 21.95 -15.54 -8.09
C GLU A 84 21.89 -16.66 -7.04
N GLY A 85 20.67 -17.06 -6.68
CA GLY A 85 20.39 -18.14 -5.73
C GLY A 85 19.09 -17.93 -4.96
N ASP A 86 18.91 -18.72 -3.90
CA ASP A 86 17.71 -18.65 -3.06
C ASP A 86 17.85 -17.54 -1.99
N LEU A 87 16.93 -16.57 -2.05
CA LEU A 87 16.85 -15.49 -1.08
C LEU A 87 16.17 -15.99 0.21
N ASN A 88 16.97 -16.30 1.22
CA ASN A 88 16.47 -16.89 2.49
C ASN A 88 16.08 -15.85 3.55
N HIS A 89 16.72 -14.68 3.56
CA HIS A 89 16.51 -13.64 4.56
C HIS A 89 16.90 -12.28 3.99
N VAL A 90 16.12 -11.25 4.33
CA VAL A 90 16.40 -9.85 3.97
C VAL A 90 16.15 -8.99 5.19
N GLU A 91 17.14 -8.17 5.54
CA GLU A 91 16.99 -7.12 6.54
C GLU A 91 17.18 -5.77 5.88
N THR A 92 16.26 -4.85 6.18
CA THR A 92 16.32 -3.47 5.71
C THR A 92 16.56 -2.56 6.91
N PHE A 93 17.53 -1.66 6.76
CA PHE A 93 17.86 -0.66 7.77
C PHE A 93 17.67 0.71 7.16
N VAL A 94 17.15 1.64 7.94
CA VAL A 94 17.00 3.03 7.52
C VAL A 94 17.66 3.95 8.53
N GLN A 95 18.44 4.89 8.01
CA GLN A 95 19.05 5.95 8.81
C GLN A 95 18.55 7.29 8.27
N MET A 96 17.86 8.05 9.12
CA MET A 96 17.50 9.41 8.80
C MET A 96 18.71 10.32 9.04
N VAL A 97 19.21 10.94 7.98
CA VAL A 97 20.27 11.95 8.06
C VAL A 97 19.61 13.32 7.97
N SER A 98 19.64 14.09 9.06
CA SER A 98 19.14 15.47 9.08
C SER A 98 20.25 16.46 8.75
N GLY A 99 20.06 17.27 7.71
CA GLY A 99 20.91 18.43 7.38
C GLY A 99 20.11 19.74 7.38
N PRO A 100 20.76 20.92 7.25
CA PRO A 100 20.09 22.23 7.23
C PRO A 100 19.06 22.37 6.10
N ALA A 101 19.21 21.57 5.04
CA ALA A 101 18.23 21.37 4.00
C ALA A 101 17.81 19.89 4.07
N SER A 102 16.60 19.63 4.54
CA SER A 102 15.95 18.34 4.40
C SER A 102 15.71 18.06 2.91
N VAL A 103 16.71 17.53 2.22
CA VAL A 103 16.54 16.90 0.90
C VAL A 103 17.01 15.46 1.04
N ALA A 104 16.04 14.57 0.93
CA ALA A 104 16.26 13.14 0.80
C ALA A 104 17.21 12.89 -0.39
N HIS A 105 18.23 12.06 -0.14
CA HIS A 105 18.97 11.36 -1.19
C HIS A 105 18.50 9.92 -1.21
#